data_AF-A0A6L5E5Q7-F1
#
_entry.id   AF-A0A6L5E5Q7-F1
#
_cell.length_a   1.000
_cell.length_b   1.000
_cell.length_c   1.000
_cell.angle_alpha   90.00
_cell.angle_beta   90.00
_cell.angle_gamma   90.00
#
_symmetry.space_group_name_H-M   'P 1'
#
loop_
_entity.id
_entity.type
_entity.pdbx_description
1 polymer ?
#
loop_
_entity_poly.entity_id
_entity_poly.type
_entity_poly.pdbx_seq_one_letter_code
_entity_poly.pdbx_strand_id
1 'polypeptide(L)'
;MNLYDFCEHKYLQGNRENFNGIAAKPANIAGMINCFYSVFCTFFTDRKAFPDAEKLLMMPVSTGGMFNKENMVDLIALVFDVVTERNHNPELWGKHEEITTEITHTFNVLFHGKMAEVYSDGIGAIDKMNNNYQEAKSILEEELKPPFQNLY
;
A
#
# COMPACT_ATOMS: atom_id res chain seq x y z
N MET A 1 1.43 -14.86 9.88
CA MET A 1 0.22 -14.05 9.64
C MET A 1 0.04 -13.96 8.14
N ASN A 2 -1.18 -14.07 7.63
CA ASN A 2 -1.44 -13.88 6.19
C ASN A 2 -1.69 -12.39 5.88
N LEU A 3 -1.87 -12.06 4.60
CA LEU A 3 -2.12 -10.69 4.16
C LEU A 3 -3.38 -10.09 4.79
N TYR A 4 -4.49 -10.84 4.77
CA TYR A 4 -5.75 -10.38 5.33
C TYR A 4 -5.61 -10.01 6.80
N ASP A 5 -5.10 -10.94 7.62
CA ASP A 5 -4.91 -10.78 9.05
C ASP A 5 -3.99 -9.59 9.34
N PHE A 6 -2.93 -9.41 8.53
CA PHE A 6 -2.00 -8.28 8.67
C PHE A 6 -2.72 -6.95 8.44
N CYS A 7 -3.42 -6.82 7.32
CA CYS A 7 -4.13 -5.61 6.94
C CYS A 7 -5.25 -5.28 7.92
N GLU A 8 -6.05 -6.27 8.33
CA GLU A 8 -7.10 -6.12 9.35
C GLU A 8 -6.50 -5.64 10.67
N HIS A 9 -5.41 -6.28 11.13
CA HIS A 9 -4.73 -5.89 12.36
C HIS A 9 -4.27 -4.43 12.34
N LYS A 10 -3.61 -3.99 11.26
CA LYS A 10 -3.17 -2.60 11.07
C LYS A 10 -4.34 -1.62 11.06
N TYR A 11 -5.40 -1.98 10.35
CA TYR A 11 -6.58 -1.15 10.21
C TYR A 11 -7.30 -0.92 11.54
N LEU A 12 -7.47 -1.99 12.33
CA LEU A 12 -8.05 -1.93 13.67
C LEU A 12 -7.14 -1.21 14.66
N GLN A 13 -5.85 -1.57 14.72
CA GLN A 13 -4.89 -0.98 15.65
C GLN A 13 -4.76 0.54 15.46
N GLY A 14 -4.76 0.99 14.21
CA GLY A 14 -4.68 2.41 13.86
C GLY A 14 -6.01 3.18 13.96
N ASN A 15 -7.09 2.54 14.42
CA ASN A 15 -8.44 3.12 14.45
C ASN A 15 -8.88 3.69 13.08
N ARG A 16 -8.44 3.04 12.00
CA ARG A 16 -8.49 3.59 10.64
C ARG A 16 -9.89 3.67 10.07
N GLU A 17 -10.82 2.88 10.61
CA GLU A 17 -12.23 2.93 10.26
C GLU A 17 -12.84 4.33 10.45
N ASN A 18 -12.40 5.06 11.48
CA ASN A 18 -12.90 6.39 11.78
C ASN A 18 -12.33 7.45 10.83
N PHE A 19 -11.12 7.26 10.30
CA PHE A 19 -10.47 8.19 9.37
C PHE A 19 -10.84 7.93 7.91
N ASN A 20 -11.02 6.66 7.57
CA ASN A 20 -11.32 6.23 6.20
C ASN A 20 -12.82 6.09 5.93
N GLY A 21 -13.69 6.17 6.95
CA GLY A 21 -15.14 6.04 6.76
C GLY A 21 -15.63 4.65 6.41
N ILE A 22 -14.75 3.64 6.42
CA ILE A 22 -15.08 2.24 6.15
C ILE A 22 -14.95 1.44 7.43
N ALA A 23 -16.06 0.85 7.88
CA ALA A 23 -16.07 -0.06 9.03
C ALA A 23 -15.14 -1.26 8.81
N ALA A 24 -14.44 -1.69 9.85
CA ALA A 24 -13.52 -2.83 9.83
C ALA A 24 -14.25 -4.19 9.78
N LYS A 25 -15.08 -4.40 8.76
CA LYS A 25 -15.78 -5.66 8.48
C LYS A 25 -14.96 -6.53 7.53
N PRO A 26 -15.00 -7.86 7.63
CA PRO A 26 -14.19 -8.74 6.78
C PRO A 26 -14.33 -8.48 5.27
N ALA A 27 -15.57 -8.33 4.78
CA ALA A 27 -15.82 -8.03 3.38
C ALA A 27 -15.25 -6.68 2.93
N ASN A 28 -15.23 -5.68 3.83
CA ASN A 28 -14.69 -4.37 3.53
C ASN A 28 -13.16 -4.42 3.44
N ILE A 29 -12.49 -5.05 4.41
CA ILE A 29 -11.02 -5.20 4.40
C ILE A 29 -10.57 -5.99 3.17
N ALA A 30 -11.22 -7.11 2.87
CA ALA A 30 -10.95 -7.88 1.66
C ALA A 30 -11.18 -7.06 0.38
N GLY A 31 -12.27 -6.28 0.32
CA GLY A 31 -12.55 -5.39 -0.80
C GLY A 31 -11.49 -4.29 -0.98
N MET A 32 -11.04 -3.69 0.12
CA MET A 32 -9.95 -2.72 0.10
C MET A 32 -8.66 -3.37 -0.41
N ILE A 33 -8.23 -4.50 0.16
CA ILE A 33 -7.04 -5.23 -0.30
C ILE A 33 -7.14 -5.57 -1.80
N ASN A 34 -8.32 -5.98 -2.27
CA ASN A 34 -8.53 -6.27 -3.68
C ASN A 34 -8.39 -5.02 -4.57
N CYS A 35 -8.75 -3.84 -4.08
CA CYS A 35 -8.49 -2.57 -4.76
C CYS A 35 -6.97 -2.33 -4.90
N PHE A 36 -6.21 -2.45 -3.81
CA PHE A 36 -4.73 -2.35 -3.86
C PHE A 36 -4.13 -3.36 -4.81
N TYR A 37 -4.58 -4.60 -4.75
CA TYR A 37 -4.11 -5.67 -5.61
C TYR A 37 -4.38 -5.39 -7.10
N SER A 38 -5.59 -4.92 -7.41
CA SER A 38 -5.97 -4.57 -8.79
C SER A 38 -5.06 -3.49 -9.35
N VAL A 39 -4.72 -2.47 -8.55
CA VAL A 39 -3.77 -1.43 -8.94
C VAL A 39 -2.36 -2.00 -9.10
N PHE A 40 -1.88 -2.79 -8.14
CA PHE A 40 -0.57 -3.44 -8.21
C PHE A 40 -0.39 -4.22 -9.51
N CYS A 41 -1.42 -4.97 -9.93
CA CYS A 41 -1.41 -5.73 -11.19
C CYS A 41 -1.21 -4.87 -12.44
N THR A 42 -1.53 -3.57 -12.38
CA THR A 42 -1.35 -2.67 -13.54
C THR A 42 0.11 -2.34 -13.84
N PHE A 43 1.00 -2.47 -12.86
CA PHE A 43 2.44 -2.22 -13.02
C PHE A 43 3.18 -3.34 -13.76
N PHE A 44 2.52 -4.50 -13.97
CA PHE A 44 3.14 -5.68 -14.57
C PHE A 44 2.38 -6.13 -15.82
N THR A 45 3.13 -6.38 -16.90
CA THR A 45 2.57 -6.83 -18.18
C THR A 45 2.24 -8.31 -18.19
N ASP A 46 2.99 -9.15 -17.46
CA ASP A 46 2.70 -10.59 -17.33
C ASP A 46 1.96 -10.90 -16.03
N ARG A 47 0.63 -10.96 -16.13
CA ARG A 47 -0.26 -11.25 -15.01
C ARG A 47 -0.54 -12.74 -14.83
N LYS A 48 -0.01 -13.62 -15.71
CA LYS A 48 -0.34 -15.06 -15.65
C LYS A 48 0.25 -15.75 -14.42
N ALA A 49 1.28 -15.16 -13.82
CA ALA A 49 1.91 -15.67 -12.61
C ALA A 49 1.20 -15.24 -11.31
N PHE A 50 0.19 -14.38 -11.40
CA PHE A 50 -0.43 -13.77 -10.23
C PHE A 50 -1.56 -14.66 -9.66
N PRO A 51 -1.66 -14.80 -8.32
CA PRO A 51 -2.73 -15.56 -7.68
C PRO A 51 -4.10 -14.92 -7.92
N ASP A 52 -5.18 -15.67 -7.78
CA ASP A 52 -6.49 -15.05 -7.61
C ASP A 52 -6.57 -14.28 -6.27
N ALA A 53 -7.59 -13.42 -6.15
CA ALA A 53 -7.74 -12.55 -4.98
C ALA A 53 -7.94 -13.35 -3.67
N GLU A 54 -8.67 -14.46 -3.71
CA GLU A 54 -8.90 -15.30 -2.52
C GLU A 54 -7.59 -15.91 -2.02
N LYS A 55 -6.79 -16.45 -2.94
CA LYS A 55 -5.48 -17.02 -2.64
C LYS A 55 -4.54 -15.94 -2.12
N LEU A 56 -4.52 -14.75 -2.72
CA LEU A 56 -3.69 -13.63 -2.27
C LEU A 56 -3.94 -13.29 -0.80
N LEU A 57 -5.20 -13.22 -0.36
CA LEU A 57 -5.57 -12.91 1.02
C LEU A 57 -4.96 -13.90 2.03
N MET A 58 -4.80 -15.17 1.62
CA MET A 58 -4.24 -16.23 2.44
C MET A 58 -2.72 -16.35 2.37
N MET A 59 -2.05 -15.63 1.46
CA MET A 59 -0.61 -15.71 1.32
C MET A 59 0.11 -15.07 2.52
N PRO A 60 1.26 -15.62 2.95
CA PRO A 60 1.98 -15.12 4.10
C PRO A 60 2.67 -13.78 3.81
N VAL A 61 2.56 -12.86 4.75
CA VAL A 61 3.50 -11.72 4.87
C VAL A 61 4.79 -12.18 5.55
N SER A 62 5.88 -11.46 5.32
CA SER A 62 7.11 -11.64 6.10
C SER A 62 6.83 -11.46 7.60
N THR A 63 7.45 -12.31 8.43
CA THR A 63 7.18 -12.38 9.87
C THR A 63 8.27 -11.70 10.68
N GLY A 64 8.04 -11.50 11.99
CA GLY A 64 9.08 -10.99 12.90
C GLY A 64 9.49 -9.53 12.65
N GLY A 65 8.63 -8.72 12.03
CA GLY A 65 8.95 -7.33 11.68
C GLY A 65 9.81 -7.21 10.41
N MET A 66 10.02 -8.31 9.68
CA MET A 66 10.71 -8.30 8.40
C MET A 66 9.83 -7.77 7.28
N PHE A 67 10.49 -7.32 6.21
CA PHE A 67 9.89 -6.91 4.95
C PHE A 67 10.74 -7.47 3.81
N ASN A 68 10.10 -7.99 2.78
CA ASN A 68 10.76 -8.50 1.59
C ASN A 68 10.24 -7.74 0.37
N LYS A 69 11.11 -6.90 -0.21
CA LYS A 69 10.77 -6.10 -1.39
C LYS A 69 10.48 -6.93 -2.65
N GLU A 70 10.92 -8.18 -2.70
CA GLU A 70 10.61 -9.12 -3.80
C GLU A 70 9.29 -9.87 -3.58
N ASN A 71 8.70 -9.77 -2.38
CA ASN A 71 7.43 -10.41 -2.06
C ASN A 71 6.27 -9.45 -2.34
N MET A 72 5.49 -9.74 -3.38
CA MET A 72 4.27 -8.99 -3.72
C MET A 72 3.35 -8.76 -2.53
N VAL A 73 3.20 -9.75 -1.64
CA VAL A 73 2.29 -9.67 -0.49
C VAL A 73 2.77 -8.59 0.49
N ASP A 74 4.08 -8.47 0.69
CA ASP A 74 4.65 -7.45 1.56
C ASP A 74 4.51 -6.05 0.95
N LEU A 75 4.69 -5.92 -0.37
CA LEU A 75 4.50 -4.66 -1.08
C LEU A 75 3.06 -4.16 -0.96
N ILE A 76 2.08 -5.04 -1.18
CA ILE A 76 0.65 -4.71 -1.03
C ILE A 76 0.34 -4.37 0.43
N ALA A 77 0.85 -5.15 1.39
CA ALA A 77 0.67 -4.90 2.82
C ALA A 77 1.24 -3.53 3.24
N LEU A 78 2.40 -3.15 2.70
CA LEU A 78 3.04 -1.86 2.97
C LEU A 78 2.22 -0.70 2.43
N VAL A 79 1.80 -0.75 1.16
CA VAL A 79 1.00 0.32 0.54
C VAL A 79 -0.38 0.41 1.18
N PHE A 80 -1.00 -0.71 1.54
CA PHE A 80 -2.22 -0.73 2.35
C PHE A 80 -2.00 -0.03 3.69
N ASP A 81 -0.92 -0.37 4.41
CA ASP A 81 -0.60 0.22 5.71
C ASP A 81 -0.49 1.75 5.58
N VAL A 82 0.33 2.23 4.63
CA VAL A 82 0.59 3.66 4.42
C VAL A 82 -0.64 4.43 3.95
N VAL A 83 -1.35 3.97 2.93
CA VAL A 83 -2.51 4.70 2.38
C VAL A 83 -3.63 4.79 3.40
N THR A 84 -3.96 3.69 4.09
CA THR A 84 -5.05 3.72 5.07
C THR A 84 -4.69 4.49 6.34
N GLU A 85 -3.40 4.61 6.68
CA GLU A 85 -2.97 5.45 7.80
C GLU A 85 -3.00 6.94 7.45
N ARG A 86 -2.55 7.31 6.25
CA ARG A 86 -2.50 8.71 5.81
C ARG A 86 -3.85 9.25 5.36
N ASN A 87 -4.75 8.39 4.87
CA ASN A 87 -6.04 8.82 4.40
C ASN A 87 -6.95 9.18 5.59
N HIS A 88 -7.19 10.48 5.75
CA HIS A 88 -8.14 11.05 6.70
C HIS A 88 -9.40 11.61 6.01
N ASN A 89 -9.65 11.19 4.76
CA ASN A 89 -10.85 11.56 4.02
C ASN A 89 -11.80 10.34 3.87
N PRO A 90 -12.89 10.28 4.66
CA PRO A 90 -13.92 9.26 4.57
C PRO A 90 -14.57 9.12 3.19
N GLU A 91 -14.63 10.20 2.41
CA GLU A 91 -15.29 10.21 1.12
C GLU A 91 -14.44 9.57 0.00
N LEU A 92 -13.12 9.45 0.21
CA LEU A 92 -12.18 8.97 -0.80
C LEU A 92 -12.57 7.57 -1.30
N TRP A 93 -12.99 6.71 -0.40
CA TRP A 93 -13.40 5.34 -0.72
C TRP A 93 -14.75 5.25 -1.43
N GLY A 94 -15.60 6.29 -1.33
CA GLY A 94 -16.86 6.38 -2.06
C GLY A 94 -16.68 6.70 -3.55
N LYS A 95 -15.49 7.14 -3.95
CA LYS A 95 -15.15 7.55 -5.31
C LYS A 95 -14.02 6.70 -5.84
N HIS A 96 -14.38 5.64 -6.56
CA HIS A 96 -13.44 4.61 -6.99
C HIS A 96 -12.20 5.15 -7.73
N GLU A 97 -12.37 6.16 -8.59
CA GLU A 97 -11.26 6.77 -9.33
C GLU A 97 -10.28 7.51 -8.41
N GLU A 98 -10.78 8.22 -7.39
CA GLU A 98 -9.94 9.00 -6.48
C GLU A 98 -9.08 8.08 -5.60
N ILE A 99 -9.68 7.04 -4.99
CA ILE A 99 -8.90 6.07 -4.20
C ILE A 99 -7.91 5.29 -5.08
N THR A 100 -8.31 4.89 -6.29
CA THR A 100 -7.41 4.23 -7.23
C THR A 100 -6.23 5.12 -7.59
N THR A 101 -6.46 6.43 -7.74
CA THR A 101 -5.40 7.41 -8.01
C THR A 101 -4.43 7.51 -6.84
N GLU A 102 -4.91 7.59 -5.59
CA GLU A 102 -4.05 7.64 -4.39
C GLU A 102 -3.19 6.37 -4.25
N ILE A 103 -3.80 5.21 -4.46
CA ILE A 103 -3.09 3.91 -4.43
C ILE A 103 -2.04 3.85 -5.55
N THR A 104 -2.42 4.28 -6.76
CA THR A 104 -1.52 4.29 -7.93
C THR A 104 -0.34 5.22 -7.70
N HIS A 105 -0.59 6.43 -7.19
CA HIS A 105 0.43 7.39 -6.81
C HIS A 105 1.38 6.78 -5.77
N THR A 106 0.84 6.09 -4.76
CA THR A 106 1.67 5.46 -3.73
C THR A 106 2.57 4.35 -4.28
N PHE A 107 2.05 3.49 -5.17
CA PHE A 107 2.87 2.49 -5.86
C PHE A 107 3.89 3.13 -6.81
N ASN A 108 3.52 4.20 -7.51
CA ASN A 108 4.45 4.96 -8.35
C ASN A 108 5.62 5.51 -7.52
N VAL A 109 5.37 6.10 -6.35
CA VAL A 109 6.42 6.58 -5.45
C VAL A 109 7.25 5.40 -4.90
N LEU A 110 6.61 4.27 -4.59
CA LEU A 110 7.31 3.07 -4.16
C LEU A 110 8.33 2.59 -5.21
N PHE A 111 7.95 2.51 -6.49
CA PHE A 111 8.77 1.95 -7.56
C PHE A 111 9.67 2.95 -8.28
N HIS A 112 9.26 4.22 -8.37
CA HIS A 112 9.89 5.23 -9.22
C HIS A 112 10.29 6.51 -8.46
N GLY A 113 9.87 6.64 -7.19
CA GLY A 113 10.33 7.69 -6.26
C GLY A 113 9.46 8.94 -6.28
N LYS A 114 9.82 9.96 -5.46
CA LYS A 114 9.05 11.21 -5.27
C LYS A 114 8.56 11.91 -6.55
N MET A 115 9.28 11.76 -7.66
CA MET A 115 9.01 12.41 -8.96
C MET A 115 8.43 11.44 -9.99
N ALA A 116 7.85 10.32 -9.58
CA ALA A 116 7.35 9.27 -10.47
C ALA A 116 6.35 9.76 -11.54
N GLU A 117 5.59 10.82 -11.26
CA GLU A 117 4.68 11.46 -12.22
C GLU A 117 5.41 12.21 -13.36
N VAL A 118 6.70 12.50 -13.18
CA VAL A 118 7.56 13.24 -14.12
C VAL A 118 8.63 12.33 -14.73
N TYR A 119 9.20 11.41 -13.95
CA TYR A 119 10.25 10.48 -14.36
C TYR A 119 9.95 9.06 -13.86
N SER A 120 9.48 8.20 -14.76
CA SER A 120 9.12 6.81 -14.44
C SER A 120 10.32 5.86 -14.37
N ASP A 121 11.53 6.33 -14.65
CA ASP A 121 12.80 5.58 -14.58
C ASP A 121 13.63 5.93 -13.35
N GLY A 122 13.05 6.64 -12.38
CA GLY A 122 13.68 6.99 -11.11
C GLY A 122 13.95 5.78 -10.21
N ILE A 123 14.86 5.95 -9.26
CA ILE A 123 15.11 5.00 -8.18
C ILE A 123 14.02 5.20 -7.12
N GLY A 124 13.15 4.20 -6.97
CA GLY A 124 12.02 4.24 -6.04
C GLY A 124 12.40 4.13 -4.57
N ALA A 125 11.40 4.37 -3.71
CA ALA A 125 11.53 4.11 -2.28
C ALA A 125 11.98 2.67 -2.00
N ILE A 126 11.50 1.71 -2.80
CA ILE A 126 11.77 0.27 -2.67
C ILE A 126 13.26 -0.09 -2.70
N ASP A 127 14.08 0.66 -3.44
CA ASP A 127 15.52 0.41 -3.55
C ASP A 127 16.30 0.82 -2.30
N LYS A 128 15.70 1.67 -1.47
CA LYS A 128 16.25 2.12 -0.19
C LYS A 128 15.83 1.21 0.97
N MET A 129 14.87 0.30 0.74
CA MET A 129 14.31 -0.56 1.76
C MET A 129 15.19 -1.79 2.00
N ASN A 130 15.39 -2.09 3.28
CA ASN A 130 16.04 -3.30 3.76
C ASN A 130 14.99 -4.27 4.33
N ASN A 131 15.46 -5.32 5.02
CA ASN A 131 14.61 -6.38 5.57
C ASN A 131 13.85 -5.97 6.84
N ASN A 132 13.47 -4.70 7.01
CA ASN A 132 12.74 -4.19 8.17
C ASN A 132 11.47 -3.44 7.74
N TYR A 133 10.33 -3.86 8.29
CA TYR A 133 9.02 -3.31 7.91
C TYR A 133 8.81 -1.86 8.34
N GLN A 134 9.23 -1.50 9.57
CA GLN A 134 9.02 -0.13 10.07
C GLN A 134 9.92 0.88 9.33
N GLU A 135 11.14 0.47 8.98
CA GLU A 135 12.02 1.24 8.13
C GLU A 135 11.40 1.44 6.73
N ALA A 136 10.92 0.36 6.10
CA ALA A 136 10.27 0.43 4.80
C ALA A 136 9.07 1.39 4.79
N LYS A 137 8.22 1.31 5.83
CA LYS A 137 7.10 2.24 6.03
C LYS A 137 7.57 3.68 6.15
N SER A 138 8.54 3.94 7.02
CA SER A 138 9.07 5.30 7.25
C SER A 138 9.66 5.92 5.99
N ILE A 139 10.40 5.12 5.20
CA ILE A 139 10.97 5.57 3.92
C ILE A 139 9.86 5.95 2.94
N LEU A 140 8.85 5.09 2.76
CA LEU A 140 7.75 5.36 1.83
C LEU A 140 6.95 6.61 2.27
N GLU A 141 6.69 6.77 3.56
CA GLU A 141 5.99 7.95 4.09
C GLU A 141 6.76 9.24 3.86
N GLU A 142 8.08 9.22 4.04
CA GLU A 142 8.97 10.36 3.76
C GLU A 142 9.06 10.67 2.27
N GLU A 143 9.03 9.63 1.42
CA GLU A 143 8.98 9.75 -0.04
C GLU A 143 7.69 10.45 -0.51
N LEU A 144 6.57 10.09 0.10
CA LEU A 144 5.25 10.66 -0.19
C LEU A 144 5.02 12.08 0.38
N LYS A 145 5.98 12.67 1.09
CA LYS A 145 5.86 14.07 1.53
C LYS A 145 6.13 15.00 0.33
N PRO A 146 5.28 16.02 0.11
CA PRO A 146 5.53 17.04 -0.91
C PRO A 146 6.93 17.63 -0.75
N PRO A 147 7.69 17.82 -1.84
CA PRO A 147 9.06 18.34 -1.80
C PRO A 147 9.18 19.75 -1.19
N PHE A 148 8.07 20.46 -1.00
CA PHE A 148 8.02 21.85 -0.55
C PHE A 148 7.34 22.07 0.82
N GLN A 149 7.04 21.03 1.58
CA GLN A 149 6.39 21.18 2.89
C GLN A 149 7.23 21.88 3.97
N ASN A 150 8.55 22.02 3.76
CA ASN A 150 9.47 22.68 4.71
C ASN A 150 9.84 24.13 4.34
N LEU A 151 9.12 24.76 3.39
CA LEU A 151 9.45 26.12 2.91
C LEU A 151 8.62 27.24 3.55
N TYR A 152 7.76 26.94 4.53
CA TYR A 152 6.94 27.95 5.23
C TYR A 152 6.84 27.65 6.72
#